data_AF-A0A9E1B802-F1
#
_entry.id   AF-A0A9E1B802-F1
#
_cell.length_a   1.000
_cell.length_b   1.000
_cell.length_c   1.000
_cell.angle_alpha   90.00
_cell.angle_beta   90.00
_cell.angle_gamma   90.00
#
_symmetry.space_group_name_H-M   'P 1'
#
loop_
_entity.id
_entity.type
_entity.pdbx_description
1 polymer ?
#
loop_
_entity_poly.entity_id
_entity_poly.type
_entity_poly.pdbx_seq_one_letter_code
_entity_poly.pdbx_strand_id
1 'polypeptide(L)'
;MKKIWLVLSILTASLCARENPFMPISELNTSVMTTNVVEKYDSFNSLSFKFPSDAMLLLDVTIRYRANDGSIKEKRLTDINKTIDWNDEFA
;
A
#
# COMPACT_ATOMS: atom_id res chain seq x y z
N MET A 1 26.63 0.95 -61.97
CA MET A 1 26.77 2.05 -60.99
C MET A 1 25.59 2.18 -60.01
N LYS A 2 24.32 2.12 -60.44
CA LYS A 2 23.13 2.25 -59.54
C LYS A 2 23.01 1.19 -58.43
N LYS A 3 23.41 -0.07 -58.69
CA LYS A 3 23.30 -1.17 -57.71
C LYS A 3 24.22 -0.98 -56.49
N ILE A 4 25.38 -0.36 -56.69
CA ILE A 4 26.36 -0.10 -55.63
C ILE A 4 25.82 0.92 -54.61
N TRP A 5 25.07 1.90 -55.09
CA TRP A 5 24.41 2.89 -54.24
C TRP A 5 23.34 2.28 -53.33
N LEU A 6 22.59 1.29 -53.85
CA LEU A 6 21.55 0.61 -53.09
C LEU A 6 22.14 -0.28 -51.99
N VAL A 7 23.23 -0.99 -52.30
CA VAL A 7 23.96 -1.80 -51.31
C VAL A 7 24.56 -0.94 -50.21
N LEU A 8 25.14 0.22 -50.57
CA LEU A 8 25.72 1.13 -49.59
C LEU A 8 24.65 1.70 -48.64
N SER A 9 23.47 2.04 -49.16
CA SER A 9 22.35 2.55 -48.35
C SER A 9 21.79 1.51 -47.36
N ILE A 10 21.78 0.23 -47.74
CA ILE A 10 21.34 -0.86 -46.86
C ILE A 10 22.36 -1.12 -45.74
N LEU A 11 23.65 -1.02 -46.07
CA LEU A 11 24.73 -1.22 -45.09
C LEU A 11 24.68 -0.14 -44.00
N THR A 12 24.49 1.12 -44.38
CA THR A 12 24.37 2.23 -43.42
C THR A 12 23.12 2.13 -42.55
N ALA A 13 21.99 1.65 -43.10
CA ALA A 13 20.77 1.46 -42.31
C ALA A 13 20.93 0.33 -41.26
N SER A 14 21.66 -0.73 -41.58
CA SER A 14 21.94 -1.82 -40.64
C SER A 14 22.91 -1.43 -39.52
N LEU A 15 23.86 -0.53 -39.80
CA LEU A 15 24.78 0.04 -38.79
C LEU A 15 24.06 1.02 -37.84
N CYS A 16 23.01 1.69 -38.31
CA CYS A 16 22.18 2.59 -37.50
C CYS A 16 20.93 1.92 -36.92
N ALA A 17 20.76 0.60 -37.07
CA ALA A 17 19.74 -0.14 -36.36
C ALA A 17 20.06 -0.08 -34.87
N ARG A 18 19.40 0.86 -34.18
CA ARG A 18 19.48 1.00 -32.73
C ARG A 18 19.23 -0.35 -32.09
N GLU A 19 20.12 -0.71 -31.18
CA GLU A 19 19.90 -1.81 -30.25
C GLU A 19 18.53 -1.63 -29.60
N ASN A 20 17.77 -2.72 -29.56
CA ASN A 20 16.45 -2.74 -28.98
C ASN A 20 16.55 -2.32 -27.50
N PRO A 21 15.95 -1.20 -27.08
CA PRO A 21 16.06 -0.71 -25.71
C PRO A 21 15.27 -1.56 -24.71
N PHE A 22 14.52 -2.56 -25.20
CA PHE A 22 13.86 -3.55 -24.35
C PHE A 22 14.86 -4.63 -23.95
N MET A 23 15.37 -4.55 -22.72
CA MET A 23 16.15 -5.63 -22.13
C MET A 23 15.27 -6.89 -21.99
N PRO A 24 15.78 -8.08 -22.32
CA PRO A 24 15.04 -9.33 -22.14
C PRO A 24 14.77 -9.55 -20.64
N ILE A 25 13.51 -9.83 -20.31
CA ILE A 25 13.00 -10.12 -18.96
C ILE A 25 13.74 -11.24 -18.22
N SER A 26 14.61 -11.99 -18.90
CA SER A 26 15.48 -13.01 -18.28
C SER A 26 16.50 -12.43 -17.31
N GLU A 27 16.95 -11.19 -17.47
CA GLU A 27 17.86 -10.50 -16.51
C GLU A 27 17.10 -9.84 -15.34
N LEU A 28 15.78 -9.72 -15.43
CA LEU A 28 14.89 -9.21 -14.39
C LEU A 28 14.64 -10.22 -13.25
N ASN A 29 15.40 -11.33 -13.20
CA ASN A 29 15.36 -12.29 -12.10
C ASN A 29 16.31 -11.91 -10.95
N THR A 30 17.09 -10.83 -11.09
CA THR A 30 17.89 -10.28 -9.99
C THR A 30 17.03 -9.40 -9.11
N SER A 31 16.27 -10.06 -8.22
CA SER A 31 15.61 -9.44 -7.06
C SER A 31 14.83 -8.17 -7.40
N VAL A 32 13.74 -8.31 -8.17
CA VAL A 32 12.65 -7.33 -8.06
C VAL A 32 12.26 -7.35 -6.58
N MET A 33 12.68 -6.32 -5.83
CA MET A 33 12.24 -6.09 -4.46
C MET A 33 10.77 -5.69 -4.54
N THR A 34 9.90 -6.66 -4.85
CA THR A 34 8.48 -6.50 -4.68
C THR A 34 8.24 -6.46 -3.18
N THR A 35 7.76 -5.35 -2.66
CA THR A 35 7.39 -5.19 -1.25
C THR A 35 6.12 -5.98 -0.91
N ASN A 36 5.93 -7.17 -1.47
CA ASN A 36 4.83 -8.08 -1.14
C ASN A 36 5.11 -8.74 0.23
N VAL A 37 5.38 -7.90 1.22
CA VAL A 37 5.27 -8.26 2.62
C VAL A 37 3.77 -8.25 2.87
N VAL A 38 3.15 -9.42 2.80
CA VAL A 38 1.77 -9.60 3.25
C VAL A 38 1.75 -9.16 4.71
N GLU A 39 1.11 -8.03 4.99
CA GLU A 39 0.95 -7.51 6.35
C GLU A 39 0.12 -8.52 7.15
N LYS A 40 0.81 -9.40 7.87
CA LYS A 40 0.18 -10.40 8.72
C LYS A 40 -0.09 -9.76 10.08
N TYR A 41 -1.33 -9.37 10.31
CA TYR A 41 -1.80 -8.91 11.60
C TYR A 41 -2.34 -10.08 12.41
N ASP A 42 -2.08 -10.07 13.72
CA ASP A 42 -2.72 -11.02 14.63
C ASP A 42 -4.22 -10.75 14.72
N SER A 43 -4.99 -11.79 15.06
CA SER A 43 -6.44 -11.65 15.24
C SER A 43 -6.73 -10.78 16.46
N PHE A 44 -7.52 -9.72 16.27
CA PHE A 44 -7.97 -8.86 17.35
C PHE A 44 -8.92 -9.63 18.29
N ASN A 45 -8.60 -9.69 19.58
CA ASN A 45 -9.45 -10.30 20.61
C ASN A 45 -10.10 -9.21 21.47
N SER A 46 -9.30 -8.50 22.27
CA SER A 46 -9.71 -7.32 23.02
C SER A 46 -8.51 -6.39 23.23
N LEU A 47 -8.80 -5.11 23.49
CA LEU A 47 -7.81 -4.12 23.86
C LEU A 47 -8.38 -3.30 25.00
N SER A 48 -7.76 -3.38 26.17
CA SER A 48 -8.15 -2.57 27.32
C SER A 48 -7.30 -1.30 27.39
N PHE A 49 -7.96 -0.19 27.74
CA PHE A 49 -7.31 1.08 27.97
C PHE A 49 -7.95 1.76 29.18
N LYS A 50 -7.17 2.61 29.85
CA LYS A 50 -7.64 3.38 31.00
C LYS A 50 -7.83 4.83 30.60
N PHE A 51 -8.87 5.44 31.14
CA PHE A 51 -9.05 6.87 30.99
C PHE A 51 -8.12 7.63 31.95
N PRO A 52 -7.69 8.84 31.58
CA PRO A 52 -6.97 9.70 32.52
C PRO A 52 -7.86 10.04 33.72
N SER A 53 -7.26 10.40 34.85
CA SER A 53 -7.98 10.71 36.10
C SER A 53 -8.94 11.90 36.02
N ASP A 54 -8.88 12.69 34.95
CA ASP A 54 -9.75 13.83 34.66
C ASP A 54 -10.94 13.46 33.76
N ALA A 55 -11.04 12.20 33.34
CA ALA A 55 -12.13 11.75 32.51
C ALA A 55 -13.38 11.49 33.36
N MET A 56 -14.46 12.21 33.05
CA MET A 56 -15.73 12.10 33.78
C MET A 56 -16.89 11.64 32.90
N LEU A 57 -16.87 11.96 31.60
CA LEU A 57 -18.01 11.75 30.71
C LEU A 57 -17.54 11.22 29.35
N LEU A 58 -18.11 10.09 28.94
CA LEU A 58 -17.90 9.51 27.63
C LEU A 58 -18.87 10.15 26.63
N LEU A 59 -18.32 10.92 25.71
CA LEU A 59 -19.08 11.66 24.68
C LEU A 59 -19.35 10.78 23.46
N ASP A 60 -18.27 10.35 22.79
CA ASP A 60 -18.32 9.58 21.55
C ASP A 60 -17.24 8.50 21.48
N VAL A 61 -17.52 7.45 20.72
CA VAL A 61 -16.56 6.39 20.39
C VAL A 61 -16.45 6.28 18.88
N THR A 62 -15.23 6.46 18.36
CA THR A 62 -14.94 6.41 16.92
C THR A 62 -14.05 5.23 16.59
N ILE A 63 -14.56 4.27 15.81
CA ILE A 63 -13.85 3.09 15.36
C ILE A 63 -13.50 3.26 13.88
N ARG A 64 -12.20 3.19 13.56
CA ARG A 64 -11.71 3.22 12.17
C ARG A 64 -11.28 1.81 11.77
N TYR A 65 -11.74 1.36 10.60
CA TYR A 65 -11.43 0.04 10.08
C TYR A 65 -11.15 0.08 8.58
N ARG A 66 -10.30 -0.83 8.10
CA ARG A 66 -10.08 -1.06 6.67
C ARG A 66 -11.09 -2.11 6.21
N ALA A 67 -11.93 -1.75 5.25
CA ALA A 67 -12.88 -2.69 4.66
C ALA A 67 -12.19 -3.64 3.66
N ASN A 68 -12.89 -4.71 3.26
CA ASN A 68 -12.37 -5.71 2.31
C ASN A 68 -12.04 -5.11 0.93
N ASP A 69 -12.62 -3.96 0.60
CA ASP A 69 -12.35 -3.17 -0.60
C ASP A 69 -11.08 -2.29 -0.48
N GLY A 70 -10.37 -2.35 0.65
CA GLY A 70 -9.19 -1.52 0.95
C GLY A 70 -9.51 -0.10 1.41
N SER A 71 -10.78 0.31 1.40
CA SER A 71 -11.18 1.65 1.85
C SER A 71 -11.15 1.75 3.37
N ILE A 72 -10.67 2.88 3.88
CA ILE A 72 -10.74 3.19 5.31
C ILE A 72 -12.12 3.78 5.60
N LYS A 73 -12.86 3.12 6.49
CA LYS A 73 -14.20 3.51 6.91
C LYS A 73 -14.18 3.86 8.40
N GLU A 74 -15.06 4.76 8.77
CA GLU A 74 -15.23 5.21 10.14
C GLU A 74 -16.64 4.90 10.62
N LYS A 75 -16.74 4.37 11.84
CA LYS A 75 -18.02 4.18 12.54
C LYS A 75 -17.94 4.96 13.84
N ARG A 76 -18.73 6.03 13.91
CA ARG A 76 -18.86 6.86 15.11
C ARG A 76 -20.15 6.54 15.84
N LEU A 77 -20.03 6.19 17.11
CA LEU A 77 -21.14 6.07 18.05
C LEU A 77 -21.23 7.41 18.79
N THR A 78 -22.20 8.24 18.39
CA THR A 78 -22.47 9.54 19.02
C THR A 78 -23.47 9.40 20.16
N ASP A 79 -23.53 10.42 21.03
CA ASP A 79 -24.55 10.59 22.07
C ASP A 79 -24.54 9.55 23.19
N ILE A 80 -23.37 9.00 23.52
CA ILE A 80 -23.26 8.03 24.61
C ILE A 80 -23.60 8.71 25.94
N ASN A 81 -23.09 9.92 26.18
CA ASN A 81 -23.41 10.79 27.32
C ASN A 81 -23.53 10.04 28.66
N LYS A 82 -22.56 9.15 28.93
CA LYS A 82 -22.52 8.33 30.15
C LYS A 82 -21.34 8.75 31.01
N THR A 83 -21.56 8.79 32.32
CA THR A 83 -20.49 8.94 33.30
C THR A 83 -19.58 7.74 33.25
N ILE A 84 -18.26 7.98 33.31
CA ILE A 84 -17.23 6.95 33.36
C ILE A 84 -16.45 7.09 34.68
N ASP A 85 -16.09 5.95 35.28
CA ASP A 85 -15.11 5.91 36.36
C ASP A 85 -13.74 5.60 35.73
N TRP A 86 -12.74 6.42 36.02
CA TRP A 86 -11.37 6.25 35.50
C TRP A 86 -10.65 5.06 36.15
N ASN A 87 -11.13 4.60 37.31
CA ASN A 87 -10.57 3.45 38.02
C ASN A 87 -11.05 2.12 37.42
N ASP A 88 -12.10 2.14 36.59
CA ASP A 88 -12.60 0.96 35.88
C ASP A 88 -11.72 0.61 34.68
N GLU A 89 -11.50 -0.69 34.50
CA GLU A 89 -10.81 -1.24 33.33
C GLU A 89 -11.86 -1.58 32.27
N PHE A 90 -11.84 -0.86 31.14
CA PHE A 90 -12.77 -1.07 30.03
C PHE A 90 -12.17 -2.13 29.09
N ALA A 91 -12.81 -3.29 28.97
CA ALA A 91 -12.36 -4.43 28.15
C ALA A 91 -13.38 -4.81 27.07
#